data_AF-A0A951GAL8-F1
#
_entry.id   AF-A0A951GAL8-F1
#
_cell.length_a   1.000
_cell.length_b   1.000
_cell.length_c   1.000
_cell.angle_alpha   90.00
_cell.angle_beta   90.00
_cell.angle_gamma   90.00
#
_symmetry.space_group_name_H-M   'P 1'
#
loop_
_entity.id
_entity.type
_entity.pdbx_description
1 polymer ?
#
loop_
_entity_poly.entity_id
_entity_poly.type
_entity_poly.pdbx_seq_one_letter_code
_entity_poly.pdbx_strand_id
1 'polypeptide(L)'
;MLPPPELAELIGAPQRDEFALLELAAQWDDLTGVEAQFAAALRLFVITRDPLDWLPDRGSAWATCNADGDVLELPVYVTREEVRRRLASAGGDVAIAVAPLCATVLLGAVRCQGIVLAGAYPDLAFRGEAPRLLVPDRAGAQLGTPTISAPEQSWEPIGLGAIQDLVQEAFGPVDLDRSLVALPPSDAPRRGCPACAGIRFGFPGELSEAEGAMCEDHRALADEITRSRIARARTSNPSGWRAIGKASARTSGLPEPVARPAPERRHAHVGRNDPCPCGSGRKYKHCCGT
;
A
#
# COMPACT_ATOMS: atom_id res chain seq x y z
N MET A 1 -22.17 28.09 10.43
CA MET A 1 -21.03 27.20 10.11
C MET A 1 -19.89 27.63 11.01
N LEU A 2 -19.30 26.71 11.77
CA LEU A 2 -18.03 26.96 12.46
C LEU A 2 -16.93 27.11 11.39
N PRO A 3 -15.89 27.94 11.61
CA PRO A 3 -14.72 27.94 10.73
C PRO A 3 -14.12 26.52 10.69
N PRO A 4 -13.50 26.11 9.57
CA PRO A 4 -12.79 24.85 9.52
C PRO A 4 -11.71 24.83 10.61
N PRO A 5 -11.49 23.69 11.29
CA PRO A 5 -10.46 23.60 12.32
C PRO A 5 -9.09 23.88 11.70
N GLU A 6 -8.19 24.48 12.48
CA GLU A 6 -6.81 24.63 12.02
C GLU A 6 -6.21 23.24 11.80
N LEU A 7 -5.36 23.10 10.79
CA LEU A 7 -4.84 21.78 10.40
C LEU A 7 -4.08 21.08 11.54
N ALA A 8 -3.38 21.85 12.37
CA ALA A 8 -2.71 21.35 13.56
C ALA A 8 -3.70 20.78 14.60
N GLU A 9 -4.88 21.39 14.75
CA GLU A 9 -5.95 20.88 15.62
C GLU A 9 -6.56 19.59 15.06
N LEU A 10 -6.81 19.54 13.75
CA LEU A 10 -7.33 18.35 13.06
C LEU A 10 -6.38 17.15 13.21
N ILE A 11 -5.07 17.39 13.11
CA ILE A 11 -4.04 16.37 13.37
C ILE A 11 -3.98 16.04 14.87
N GLY A 12 -4.17 17.04 15.73
CA GLY A 12 -4.11 16.94 17.18
C GLY A 12 -5.25 16.13 17.80
N ALA A 13 -6.42 16.07 17.18
CA ALA A 13 -7.61 15.39 17.70
C ALA A 13 -8.36 14.61 16.61
N PRO A 14 -7.92 13.39 16.25
CA PRO A 14 -8.60 12.58 15.24
C PRO A 14 -10.00 12.17 15.71
N GLN A 15 -11.00 12.15 14.82
CA GLN A 15 -12.34 11.67 15.16
C GLN A 15 -12.42 10.13 15.25
N ARG A 16 -11.37 9.43 14.80
CA ARG A 16 -11.19 7.98 14.88
C ARG A 16 -9.84 7.64 15.47
N ASP A 17 -9.83 6.83 16.52
CA ASP A 17 -8.62 6.57 17.29
C ASP A 17 -7.73 5.46 16.70
N GLU A 18 -8.23 4.63 15.79
CA GLU A 18 -7.50 3.47 15.28
C GLU A 18 -7.66 3.27 13.77
N PHE A 19 -6.54 2.95 13.09
CA PHE A 19 -6.45 2.68 11.65
C PHE A 19 -7.22 3.68 10.77
N ALA A 20 -7.00 4.96 11.03
CA ALA A 20 -7.53 6.05 10.22
C ALA A 20 -6.39 6.82 9.55
N LEU A 21 -6.68 7.45 8.41
CA LEU A 21 -5.79 8.33 7.67
C LEU A 21 -6.43 9.71 7.47
N LEU A 22 -5.58 10.72 7.38
CA LEU A 22 -5.92 12.08 6.96
C LEU A 22 -5.05 12.43 5.76
N GLU A 23 -5.67 12.75 4.62
CA GLU A 23 -4.95 13.22 3.44
C GLU A 23 -4.60 14.70 3.55
N LEU A 24 -3.33 15.00 3.28
CA LEU A 24 -2.78 16.33 3.11
C LEU A 24 -2.25 16.48 1.68
N ALA A 25 -2.60 17.58 1.03
CA ALA A 25 -2.05 17.99 -0.25
C ALA A 25 -0.92 19.00 -0.02
N ALA A 26 0.22 18.79 -0.68
CA ALA A 26 1.34 19.71 -0.68
C ALA A 26 1.52 20.34 -2.07
N GLN A 27 1.58 21.67 -2.13
CA GLN A 27 1.67 22.41 -3.39
C GLN A 27 2.86 23.36 -3.40
N TRP A 28 3.57 23.39 -4.53
CA TRP A 28 4.64 24.34 -4.83
C TRP A 28 4.31 25.04 -6.15
N ASP A 29 4.31 26.37 -6.15
CA ASP A 29 3.96 27.16 -7.34
C ASP A 29 5.13 27.33 -8.32
N ASP A 30 6.37 27.20 -7.82
CA ASP A 30 7.59 27.49 -8.59
C ASP A 30 8.22 26.25 -9.26
N LEU A 31 7.64 25.06 -9.09
CA LEU A 31 8.18 23.83 -9.69
C LEU A 31 7.79 23.72 -11.17
N THR A 32 8.68 23.13 -11.98
CA THR A 32 8.47 22.95 -13.42
C THR A 32 8.89 21.56 -13.90
N GLY A 33 8.46 21.18 -15.10
CA GLY A 33 8.85 19.90 -15.72
C GLY A 33 8.50 18.68 -14.86
N VAL A 34 9.45 17.76 -14.72
CA VAL A 34 9.27 16.52 -13.95
C VAL A 34 9.04 16.77 -12.45
N GLU A 35 9.57 17.85 -11.90
CA GLU A 35 9.36 18.21 -10.50
C GLU A 35 7.90 18.59 -10.26
N ALA A 36 7.30 19.40 -11.15
CA ALA A 36 5.88 19.74 -11.08
C ALA A 36 4.98 18.52 -11.26
N GLN A 37 5.34 17.62 -12.18
CA GLN A 37 4.61 16.37 -12.41
C GLN A 37 4.59 15.50 -11.14
N PHE A 38 5.75 15.30 -10.50
CA PHE A 38 5.83 14.52 -9.26
C PHE A 38 5.23 15.25 -8.05
N ALA A 39 5.31 16.58 -7.99
CA ALA A 39 4.60 17.36 -6.97
C ALA A 39 3.08 17.13 -7.05
N ALA A 40 2.52 17.15 -8.26
CA ALA A 40 1.09 16.90 -8.49
C ALA A 40 0.66 15.46 -8.16
N ALA A 41 1.59 14.51 -8.25
CA ALA A 41 1.39 13.11 -7.89
C ALA A 41 1.53 12.82 -6.39
N LEU A 42 2.14 13.72 -5.62
CA LEU A 42 2.44 13.51 -4.21
C LEU A 42 1.17 13.54 -3.35
N ARG A 43 0.97 12.50 -2.55
CA ARG A 43 -0.14 12.37 -1.60
C ARG A 43 0.43 12.12 -0.21
N LEU A 44 0.22 13.03 0.74
CA LEU A 44 0.70 12.85 2.11
C LEU A 44 -0.44 12.36 2.99
N PHE A 45 -0.26 11.22 3.64
CA PHE A 45 -1.24 10.61 4.54
C PHE A 45 -0.68 10.57 5.96
N VAL A 46 -1.35 11.27 6.87
CA VAL A 46 -1.10 11.13 8.31
C VAL A 46 -1.95 9.97 8.82
N ILE A 47 -1.33 8.94 9.40
CA ILE A 47 -2.05 7.76 9.89
C ILE A 47 -2.06 7.69 11.42
N THR A 48 -3.19 7.29 12.01
CA THR A 48 -3.28 7.10 13.46
C THR A 48 -2.51 5.89 13.94
N ARG A 49 -2.41 4.84 13.10
CA ARG A 49 -1.72 3.59 13.41
C ARG A 49 -1.21 2.92 12.12
N ASP A 50 0.03 2.42 12.14
CA ASP A 50 0.56 1.61 11.03
C ASP A 50 -0.23 0.28 10.96
N PRO A 51 -0.94 -0.02 9.86
CA PRO A 51 -1.60 -1.30 9.68
C PRO A 51 -0.62 -2.46 9.76
N LEU A 52 0.69 -2.25 9.51
CA LEU A 52 1.75 -3.25 9.55
C LEU A 52 2.56 -3.25 10.86
N ASP A 53 2.09 -2.64 11.95
CA ASP A 53 2.82 -2.49 13.22
C ASP A 53 3.23 -3.81 13.93
N TRP A 54 2.86 -4.98 13.38
CA TRP A 54 3.36 -6.28 13.83
C TRP A 54 4.77 -6.57 13.31
N LEU A 55 5.24 -5.80 12.34
CA LEU A 55 6.59 -5.90 11.80
C LEU A 55 7.56 -5.11 12.67
N PRO A 56 8.75 -5.65 12.95
CA PRO A 56 9.78 -4.90 13.67
C PRO A 56 10.31 -3.75 12.82
N ASP A 57 10.89 -2.74 13.48
CA ASP A 57 11.71 -1.69 12.86
C ASP A 57 11.05 -0.94 11.70
N ARG A 58 9.72 -0.82 11.71
CA ARG A 58 8.98 -0.09 10.66
C ARG A 58 9.38 1.38 10.59
N GLY A 59 9.77 2.01 11.69
CA GLY A 59 9.98 3.46 11.73
C GLY A 59 8.65 4.21 11.82
N SER A 60 8.60 5.45 11.33
CA SER A 60 7.43 6.33 11.49
C SER A 60 6.94 7.00 10.21
N ALA A 61 7.62 6.77 9.09
CA ALA A 61 7.21 7.28 7.79
C ALA A 61 7.71 6.39 6.66
N TRP A 62 6.91 6.27 5.60
CA TRP A 62 7.12 5.38 4.46
C TRP A 62 6.69 6.07 3.18
N ALA A 63 7.30 5.71 2.06
CA ALA A 63 6.88 6.21 0.76
C ALA A 63 7.08 5.14 -0.32
N THR A 64 6.20 5.16 -1.31
CA THR A 64 6.29 4.32 -2.50
C THR A 64 5.83 5.11 -3.72
N CYS A 65 5.69 4.46 -4.87
CA CYS A 65 5.04 5.06 -6.03
C CYS A 65 4.14 4.05 -6.72
N ASN A 66 3.07 4.55 -7.33
CA ASN A 66 2.22 3.80 -8.23
C ASN A 66 2.27 4.49 -9.59
N ALA A 67 2.69 3.77 -10.62
CA ALA A 67 2.78 4.31 -11.98
C ALA A 67 2.39 3.22 -12.99
N ASP A 68 1.25 3.38 -13.68
CA ASP A 68 0.71 2.39 -14.62
C ASP A 68 0.13 3.00 -15.91
N GLY A 69 0.97 3.70 -16.67
CA GLY A 69 0.56 4.31 -17.94
C GLY A 69 -0.21 5.61 -17.74
N ASP A 70 -1.42 5.54 -17.16
CA ASP A 70 -2.29 6.71 -16.94
C ASP A 70 -2.31 7.20 -15.48
N VAL A 71 -1.97 6.35 -14.50
CA VAL A 71 -1.90 6.76 -13.09
C VAL A 71 -0.46 7.04 -12.71
N LEU A 72 -0.24 8.12 -11.96
CA LEU A 72 1.01 8.42 -11.27
C LEU A 72 0.69 8.98 -9.88
N GLU A 73 1.09 8.25 -8.85
CA GLU A 73 0.95 8.65 -7.45
C GLU A 73 2.25 8.40 -6.68
N LEU A 74 2.58 9.34 -5.79
CA LEU A 74 3.70 9.27 -4.86
C LEU A 74 3.16 9.35 -3.43
N PRO A 75 2.58 8.26 -2.90
CA PRO A 75 2.03 8.25 -1.56
C PRO A 75 3.14 8.26 -0.51
N VAL A 76 2.96 9.12 0.49
CA VAL A 76 3.81 9.29 1.67
C VAL A 76 2.95 9.05 2.88
N TYR A 77 3.27 8.04 3.67
CA TYR A 77 2.58 7.73 4.92
C TYR A 77 3.46 8.17 6.08
N VAL A 78 2.89 8.86 7.07
CA VAL A 78 3.59 9.27 8.29
C VAL A 78 2.69 9.05 9.49
N THR A 79 3.23 8.54 10.60
CA THR A 79 2.44 8.37 11.81
C THR A 79 2.08 9.73 12.40
N ARG A 80 0.88 9.83 12.97
CA ARG A 80 0.43 11.03 13.68
C ARG A 80 1.41 11.47 14.77
N GLU A 81 2.03 10.52 15.47
CA GLU A 81 3.01 10.80 16.51
C GLU A 81 4.27 11.50 15.94
N GLU A 82 4.75 11.06 14.77
CA GLU A 82 5.89 11.70 14.11
C GLU A 82 5.54 13.12 13.63
N VAL A 83 4.33 13.33 13.10
CA VAL A 83 3.87 14.68 12.72
C VAL A 83 3.79 15.58 13.95
N ARG A 84 3.24 15.09 15.08
CA ARG A 84 3.19 15.85 16.34
C ARG A 84 4.57 16.23 16.85
N ARG A 85 5.54 15.32 16.75
CA ARG A 85 6.95 15.61 17.11
C ARG A 85 7.53 16.73 16.23
N ARG A 86 7.31 16.66 14.92
CA ARG A 86 7.76 17.68 13.96
C ARG A 86 7.09 19.02 14.18
N LEU A 87 5.79 19.04 14.50
CA LEU A 87 5.04 20.25 14.83
C LEU A 87 5.64 20.99 16.03
N ALA A 88 6.08 20.26 17.06
CA ALA A 88 6.73 20.86 18.23
C ALA A 88 8.03 21.60 17.85
N SER A 89 8.82 21.06 16.91
CA SER A 89 10.03 21.72 16.40
C SER A 89 9.73 22.83 15.37
N ALA A 90 8.58 22.78 14.72
CA ALA A 90 8.15 23.72 13.69
C ALA A 90 7.33 24.90 14.23
N GLY A 91 7.20 25.05 15.56
CA GLY A 91 6.41 26.13 16.16
C GLY A 91 4.90 26.01 15.90
N GLY A 92 4.39 24.80 15.65
CA GLY A 92 2.99 24.53 15.33
C GLY A 92 2.63 24.64 13.84
N ASP A 93 3.56 25.04 12.98
CA ASP A 93 3.32 25.14 11.53
C ASP A 93 3.38 23.76 10.86
N VAL A 94 2.24 23.30 10.33
CA VAL A 94 2.12 22.00 9.66
C VAL A 94 2.95 21.95 8.37
N ALA A 95 3.01 23.04 7.61
CA ALA A 95 3.77 23.09 6.37
C ALA A 95 5.25 22.90 6.64
N ILE A 96 5.80 23.62 7.61
CA ILE A 96 7.20 23.45 8.02
C ILE A 96 7.45 22.04 8.57
N ALA A 97 6.51 21.49 9.35
CA ALA A 97 6.65 20.16 9.94
C ALA A 97 6.77 19.04 8.89
N VAL A 98 5.96 19.08 7.81
CA VAL A 98 5.90 18.00 6.82
C VAL A 98 6.73 18.24 5.56
N ALA A 99 7.17 19.49 5.30
CA ALA A 99 7.96 19.83 4.13
C ALA A 99 9.19 18.93 3.91
N PRO A 100 9.99 18.57 4.94
CA PRO A 100 11.16 17.72 4.73
C PRO A 100 10.81 16.31 4.21
N LEU A 101 9.69 15.74 4.65
CA LEU A 101 9.23 14.43 4.19
C LEU A 101 8.85 14.51 2.70
N CYS A 102 8.04 15.50 2.34
CA CYS A 102 7.56 15.67 0.98
C CYS A 102 8.71 15.98 0.01
N ALA A 103 9.62 16.89 0.39
CA ALA A 103 10.78 17.24 -0.42
C ALA A 103 11.73 16.04 -0.63
N THR A 104 11.95 15.23 0.40
CA THR A 104 12.79 14.03 0.30
C THR A 104 12.22 13.03 -0.70
N VAL A 105 10.91 12.77 -0.64
CA VAL A 105 10.22 11.85 -1.55
C VAL A 105 10.22 12.38 -2.97
N LEU A 106 9.82 13.65 -3.16
CA LEU A 106 9.77 14.29 -4.48
C LEU A 106 11.14 14.24 -5.16
N LEU A 107 12.20 14.70 -4.47
CA LEU A 107 13.55 14.70 -5.04
C LEU A 107 14.13 13.29 -5.17
N GLY A 108 13.69 12.33 -4.34
CA GLY A 108 13.91 10.90 -4.55
C GLY A 108 13.32 10.41 -5.86
N ALA A 109 12.05 10.74 -6.12
CA ALA A 109 11.33 10.36 -7.33
C ALA A 109 11.95 10.99 -8.57
N VAL A 110 12.32 12.28 -8.53
CA VAL A 110 13.03 12.98 -9.63
C VAL A 110 14.34 12.27 -9.98
N ARG A 111 15.15 11.89 -8.98
CA ARG A 111 16.39 11.13 -9.21
C ARG A 111 16.12 9.76 -9.84
N CYS A 112 14.98 9.14 -9.51
CA CYS A 112 14.56 7.85 -10.02
C CYS A 112 13.56 7.95 -11.19
N GLN A 113 13.41 9.12 -11.83
CA GLN A 113 12.27 9.42 -12.71
C GLN A 113 12.07 8.37 -13.81
N GLY A 114 13.15 7.87 -14.41
CA GLY A 114 13.07 6.88 -15.49
C GLY A 114 12.44 5.56 -15.03
N ILE A 115 12.76 5.09 -13.82
CA ILE A 115 12.19 3.83 -13.29
C ILE A 115 10.84 4.04 -12.60
N VAL A 116 10.57 5.24 -12.06
CA VAL A 116 9.25 5.62 -11.53
C VAL A 116 8.25 5.68 -12.67
N LEU A 117 8.53 6.46 -13.72
CA LEU A 117 7.62 6.64 -14.86
C LEU A 117 7.45 5.35 -15.69
N ALA A 118 8.43 4.44 -15.64
CA ALA A 118 8.32 3.11 -16.26
C ALA A 118 7.56 2.08 -15.39
N GLY A 119 7.10 2.45 -14.18
CA GLY A 119 6.41 1.53 -13.27
C GLY A 119 7.31 0.48 -12.62
N ALA A 120 8.64 0.59 -12.75
CA ALA A 120 9.60 -0.40 -12.27
C ALA A 120 10.13 -0.12 -10.85
N TYR A 121 9.92 1.09 -10.33
CA TYR A 121 10.51 1.53 -9.07
C TYR A 121 10.18 0.63 -7.86
N PRO A 122 8.92 0.23 -7.57
CA PRO A 122 8.62 -0.50 -6.33
C PRO A 122 9.36 -1.83 -6.22
N ASP A 123 9.46 -2.56 -7.32
CA ASP A 123 10.17 -3.83 -7.39
C ASP A 123 11.70 -3.64 -7.23
N LEU A 124 12.29 -2.67 -7.94
CA LEU A 124 13.71 -2.35 -7.83
C LEU A 124 14.09 -1.86 -6.42
N ALA A 125 13.25 -1.03 -5.81
CA ALA A 125 13.48 -0.51 -4.46
C ALA A 125 13.38 -1.61 -3.40
N PHE A 126 12.44 -2.55 -3.55
CA PHE A 126 12.34 -3.72 -2.68
C PHE A 126 13.55 -4.64 -2.79
N ARG A 127 14.07 -4.85 -4.01
CA ARG A 127 15.29 -5.63 -4.26
C ARG A 127 16.59 -4.92 -3.83
N GLY A 128 16.51 -3.65 -3.41
CA GLY A 128 17.68 -2.84 -3.05
C GLY A 128 18.49 -2.37 -4.26
N GLU A 129 17.93 -2.48 -5.47
CA GLU A 129 18.53 -2.04 -6.73
C GLU A 129 18.24 -0.57 -7.04
N ALA A 130 17.23 0.02 -6.37
CA ALA A 130 16.95 1.45 -6.38
C ALA A 130 16.95 2.01 -4.94
N PRO A 131 17.36 3.28 -4.73
CA PRO A 131 17.31 3.90 -3.41
C PRO A 131 15.86 4.10 -2.95
N ARG A 132 15.61 4.02 -1.64
CA ARG A 132 14.31 4.34 -1.05
C ARG A 132 13.98 5.82 -1.26
N LEU A 133 12.73 6.13 -1.64
CA LEU A 133 12.25 7.52 -1.81
C LEU A 133 12.35 8.30 -0.51
N LEU A 134 12.07 7.64 0.62
CA LEU A 134 12.16 8.24 1.94
C LEU A 134 13.27 7.56 2.74
N VAL A 135 14.25 8.37 3.16
CA VAL A 135 15.32 7.97 4.08
C VAL A 135 15.29 8.98 5.23
N PRO A 136 14.90 8.56 6.44
CA PRO A 136 14.94 9.43 7.61
C PRO A 136 16.37 9.97 7.82
N ASP A 137 16.48 11.27 8.15
CA ASP A 137 17.71 11.94 8.60
C ASP A 137 18.83 12.24 7.58
N ARG A 138 18.59 12.13 6.26
CA ARG A 138 19.50 12.78 5.30
C ARG A 138 19.25 14.29 5.29
N ALA A 139 20.31 15.05 5.54
CA ALA A 139 20.30 16.51 5.47
C ALA A 139 19.76 17.00 4.11
N GLY A 140 18.51 17.48 4.16
CA GLY A 140 17.86 18.52 3.38
C GLY A 140 18.23 18.62 1.90
N ALA A 141 17.57 17.83 1.06
CA ALA A 141 17.33 18.30 -0.29
C ALA A 141 16.25 19.41 -0.18
N GLN A 142 16.63 20.67 -0.41
CA GLN A 142 15.80 21.83 -0.10
C GLN A 142 14.90 22.20 -1.27
N LEU A 143 13.61 21.89 -1.15
CA LEU A 143 12.55 22.62 -1.83
C LEU A 143 12.08 23.77 -0.93
N GLY A 144 11.44 24.79 -1.50
CA GLY A 144 10.71 25.78 -0.70
C GLY A 144 9.65 25.13 0.19
N THR A 145 9.13 25.85 1.18
CA THR A 145 8.01 25.35 1.99
C THR A 145 6.75 25.29 1.13
N PRO A 146 6.08 24.12 1.00
CA PRO A 146 4.83 24.01 0.26
C PRO A 146 3.68 24.70 1.00
N THR A 147 2.62 25.03 0.26
CA THR A 147 1.31 25.22 0.87
C THR A 147 0.70 23.86 1.19
N ILE A 148 0.21 23.68 2.42
CA ILE A 148 -0.47 22.45 2.85
C ILE A 148 -1.97 22.70 3.03
N SER A 149 -2.79 21.79 2.50
CA SER A 149 -4.23 21.75 2.74
C SER A 149 -4.72 20.32 3.02
N ALA A 150 -5.88 20.18 3.64
CA ALA A 150 -6.58 18.89 3.79
C ALA A 150 -7.86 18.93 2.96
N PRO A 151 -7.90 18.33 1.75
CA PRO A 151 -9.04 18.47 0.84
C PRO A 151 -10.38 18.07 1.47
N GLU A 152 -10.43 16.91 2.11
CA GLU A 152 -11.65 16.35 2.72
C GLU A 152 -11.84 16.76 4.19
N GLN A 153 -10.83 17.39 4.81
CA GLN A 153 -10.82 17.81 6.23
C GLN A 153 -11.34 16.76 7.23
N SER A 154 -11.21 15.47 6.90
CA SER A 154 -11.78 14.38 7.68
C SER A 154 -10.84 13.19 7.75
N TRP A 155 -10.95 12.44 8.85
CA TRP A 155 -10.21 11.20 9.04
C TRP A 155 -11.02 10.02 8.48
N GLU A 156 -10.44 9.33 7.50
CA GLU A 156 -11.05 8.19 6.82
C GLU A 156 -10.47 6.86 7.33
N PRO A 157 -11.23 5.76 7.31
CA PRO A 157 -10.67 4.44 7.57
C PRO A 157 -9.54 4.11 6.58
N ILE A 158 -8.47 3.48 7.05
CA ILE A 158 -7.39 2.98 6.18
C ILE A 158 -7.97 1.90 5.26
N GLY A 159 -8.16 2.27 4.00
CA GLY A 159 -8.66 1.41 2.95
C GLY A 159 -7.59 0.50 2.34
N LEU A 160 -8.02 -0.39 1.45
CA LEU A 160 -7.16 -1.36 0.77
C LEU A 160 -6.06 -0.71 -0.10
N GLY A 161 -6.24 0.54 -0.55
CA GLY A 161 -5.22 1.28 -1.31
C GLY A 161 -3.99 1.53 -0.45
N ALA A 162 -4.18 2.22 0.68
CA ALA A 162 -3.13 2.48 1.65
C ALA A 162 -2.47 1.22 2.22
N ILE A 163 -3.26 0.16 2.45
CA ILE A 163 -2.71 -1.15 2.87
C ILE A 163 -1.74 -1.69 1.82
N GLN A 164 -2.09 -1.63 0.54
CA GLN A 164 -1.21 -2.10 -0.54
C GLN A 164 0.04 -1.27 -0.67
N ASP A 165 -0.05 0.06 -0.56
CA ASP A 165 1.14 0.91 -0.63
C ASP A 165 2.14 0.59 0.49
N LEU A 166 1.64 0.44 1.71
CA LEU A 166 2.45 0.09 2.87
C LEU A 166 3.02 -1.33 2.75
N VAL A 167 2.24 -2.28 2.23
CA VAL A 167 2.73 -3.64 1.95
C VAL A 167 3.76 -3.63 0.84
N GLN A 168 3.55 -2.87 -0.23
CA GLN A 168 4.47 -2.73 -1.35
C GLN A 168 5.82 -2.18 -0.88
N GLU A 169 5.80 -1.19 0.00
CA GLU A 169 6.99 -0.62 0.61
C GLU A 169 7.76 -1.66 1.47
N ALA A 170 7.04 -2.53 2.19
CA ALA A 170 7.62 -3.50 3.12
C ALA A 170 8.02 -4.85 2.49
N PHE A 171 7.24 -5.33 1.52
CA PHE A 171 7.31 -6.69 0.96
C PHE A 171 7.49 -6.72 -0.56
N GLY A 172 7.56 -5.57 -1.21
CA GLY A 172 7.53 -5.46 -2.67
C GLY A 172 6.12 -5.58 -3.24
N PRO A 173 5.97 -5.34 -4.55
CA PRO A 173 4.65 -5.27 -5.18
C PRO A 173 3.89 -6.60 -5.09
N VAL A 174 2.57 -6.49 -5.05
CA VAL A 174 1.63 -7.60 -5.18
C VAL A 174 0.79 -7.30 -6.41
N ASP A 175 0.69 -8.25 -7.35
CA ASP A 175 -0.08 -8.08 -8.59
C ASP A 175 -1.57 -8.27 -8.31
N LEU A 176 -2.14 -7.29 -7.60
CA LEU A 176 -3.57 -7.18 -7.32
C LEU A 176 -4.17 -6.11 -8.23
N ASP A 177 -4.65 -6.53 -9.40
CA ASP A 177 -5.34 -5.64 -10.32
C ASP A 177 -6.66 -5.14 -9.72
N ARG A 178 -6.68 -3.84 -9.46
CA ARG A 178 -7.80 -3.09 -8.90
C ARG A 178 -8.52 -2.22 -9.93
N SER A 179 -8.19 -2.35 -11.21
CA SER A 179 -8.88 -1.61 -12.26
C SER A 179 -10.38 -1.91 -12.20
N LEU A 180 -11.19 -0.86 -12.40
CA LEU A 180 -12.65 -0.95 -12.39
C LEU A 180 -13.12 -2.08 -13.31
N VAL A 181 -13.92 -2.99 -12.75
CA VAL A 181 -14.49 -4.12 -13.48
C VAL A 181 -15.72 -3.66 -14.23
N ALA A 182 -15.68 -3.79 -15.56
CA ALA A 182 -16.83 -3.64 -16.42
C ALA A 182 -17.21 -5.02 -16.96
N LEU A 183 -18.43 -5.47 -16.67
CA LEU A 183 -18.91 -6.76 -17.15
C LEU A 183 -19.61 -6.55 -18.52
N PRO A 184 -19.30 -7.37 -19.54
CA PRO A 184 -19.91 -7.29 -20.87
C PRO A 184 -21.41 -7.56 -20.82
N PRO A 185 -22.18 -7.20 -21.86
CA PRO A 185 -23.60 -7.53 -21.95
C PRO A 185 -23.87 -9.03 -21.77
N SER A 186 -24.97 -9.37 -21.10
CA SER A 186 -25.48 -10.74 -20.96
C SER A 186 -26.48 -11.04 -22.08
N ASP A 187 -26.53 -12.29 -22.52
CA ASP A 187 -27.49 -12.76 -23.54
C ASP A 187 -28.94 -12.76 -23.02
N ALA A 188 -29.12 -12.75 -21.69
CA ALA A 188 -30.41 -12.69 -21.02
C ALA A 188 -30.41 -11.58 -19.92
N PRO A 189 -30.46 -10.29 -20.31
CA PRO A 189 -30.33 -9.19 -19.36
C PRO A 189 -31.48 -9.17 -18.35
N ARG A 190 -31.14 -9.02 -17.07
CA ARG A 190 -32.11 -9.01 -15.97
C ARG A 190 -32.38 -7.60 -15.48
N ARG A 191 -33.66 -7.22 -15.40
CA ARG A 191 -34.08 -5.96 -14.76
C ARG A 191 -33.62 -5.96 -13.29
N GLY A 192 -32.86 -4.94 -12.89
CA GLY A 192 -32.29 -4.81 -11.55
C GLY A 192 -30.92 -5.48 -11.36
N CYS A 193 -30.32 -6.05 -12.40
CA CYS A 193 -28.90 -6.39 -12.38
C CYS A 193 -28.06 -5.11 -12.61
N PRO A 194 -27.14 -4.75 -11.69
CA PRO A 194 -26.35 -3.53 -11.82
C PRO A 194 -25.38 -3.58 -13.02
N ALA A 195 -24.83 -4.76 -13.31
CA ALA A 195 -23.96 -4.98 -14.45
C ALA A 195 -24.70 -4.86 -15.79
N CYS A 196 -25.93 -5.40 -15.89
CA CYS A 196 -26.81 -5.17 -17.04
C CYS A 196 -27.14 -3.68 -17.25
N ALA A 197 -27.12 -2.87 -16.18
CA ALA A 197 -27.31 -1.42 -16.25
C ALA A 197 -26.03 -0.65 -16.61
N GLY A 198 -24.91 -1.34 -16.87
CA GLY A 198 -23.64 -0.73 -17.27
C GLY A 198 -22.81 -0.16 -16.11
N ILE A 199 -23.14 -0.50 -14.86
CA ILE A 199 -22.36 -0.09 -13.69
C ILE A 199 -20.98 -0.76 -13.74
N ARG A 200 -19.94 0.02 -13.43
CA ARG A 200 -18.57 -0.45 -13.23
C ARG A 200 -18.31 -0.60 -11.73
N PHE A 201 -17.50 -1.57 -11.35
CA PHE A 201 -17.30 -1.93 -9.94
C PHE A 201 -15.84 -1.77 -9.52
N GLY A 202 -15.61 -1.14 -8.38
CA GLY A 202 -14.34 -1.22 -7.65
C GLY A 202 -14.02 -2.66 -7.24
N PHE A 203 -12.75 -3.06 -7.40
CA PHE A 203 -12.28 -4.38 -7.04
C PHE A 203 -11.44 -4.35 -5.75
N PRO A 204 -11.57 -5.33 -4.83
CA PRO A 204 -12.54 -6.44 -4.85
C PRO A 204 -13.89 -6.10 -4.19
N GLY A 205 -13.97 -5.01 -3.40
CA GLY A 205 -15.10 -4.72 -2.51
C GLY A 205 -16.44 -4.55 -3.21
N GLU A 206 -16.59 -3.49 -4.01
CA GLU A 206 -17.87 -3.16 -4.67
C GLU A 206 -18.36 -4.28 -5.59
N LEU A 207 -17.44 -4.99 -6.26
CA LEU A 207 -17.79 -6.14 -7.08
C LEU A 207 -18.42 -7.25 -6.22
N SER A 208 -17.74 -7.63 -5.13
CA SER A 208 -18.22 -8.68 -4.21
C SER A 208 -19.56 -8.30 -3.57
N GLU A 209 -19.77 -7.03 -3.24
CA GLU A 209 -21.04 -6.55 -2.67
C GLU A 209 -22.19 -6.61 -3.69
N ALA A 210 -21.89 -6.33 -4.97
CA ALA A 210 -22.89 -6.32 -6.03
C ALA A 210 -23.28 -7.71 -6.56
N GLU A 211 -22.44 -8.74 -6.38
CA GLU A 211 -22.64 -10.11 -6.92
C GLU A 211 -24.01 -10.71 -6.57
N GLY A 212 -24.53 -10.46 -5.37
CA GLY A 212 -25.85 -10.94 -4.95
C GLY A 212 -26.99 -10.40 -5.82
N ALA A 213 -26.84 -9.20 -6.37
CA ALA A 213 -27.81 -8.54 -7.23
C ALA A 213 -27.60 -8.84 -8.73
N MET A 214 -26.59 -9.62 -9.11
CA MET A 214 -26.31 -9.90 -10.52
C MET A 214 -27.20 -10.99 -11.12
N CYS A 215 -27.38 -10.98 -12.45
CA CYS A 215 -27.90 -12.15 -13.16
C CYS A 215 -26.89 -13.31 -13.10
N GLU A 216 -27.28 -14.50 -13.57
CA GLU A 216 -26.43 -15.68 -13.53
C GLU A 216 -25.11 -15.48 -14.30
N ASP A 217 -25.18 -14.98 -15.54
CA ASP A 217 -24.01 -14.72 -16.38
C ASP A 217 -23.02 -13.75 -15.72
N HIS A 218 -23.53 -12.62 -15.22
CA HIS A 218 -22.69 -11.59 -14.60
C HIS A 218 -22.07 -12.06 -13.28
N ARG A 219 -22.79 -12.86 -12.49
CA ARG A 219 -22.23 -13.46 -11.28
C ARG A 219 -21.14 -14.48 -11.60
N ALA A 220 -21.35 -15.32 -12.62
CA ALA A 220 -20.34 -16.29 -13.04
C ALA A 220 -19.05 -15.59 -13.52
N LEU A 221 -19.18 -14.51 -14.29
CA LEU A 221 -18.04 -13.74 -14.76
C LEU A 221 -17.37 -12.93 -13.64
N ALA A 222 -18.14 -12.34 -12.71
CA ALA A 222 -17.59 -11.68 -11.54
C ALA A 222 -16.74 -12.65 -10.70
N ASP A 223 -17.24 -13.88 -10.45
CA ASP A 223 -16.49 -14.93 -9.76
C ASP A 223 -15.21 -15.32 -10.53
N GLU A 224 -15.28 -15.48 -11.85
CA GLU A 224 -14.11 -15.80 -12.68
C GLU A 224 -13.02 -14.71 -12.59
N ILE A 225 -13.42 -13.43 -12.74
CA ILE A 225 -12.52 -12.28 -12.62
C ILE A 225 -11.91 -12.23 -11.22
N THR A 226 -12.72 -12.39 -10.17
CA THR A 226 -12.26 -12.42 -8.78
C THR A 226 -11.26 -13.55 -8.58
N ARG A 227 -11.57 -14.79 -8.96
CA ARG A 227 -10.65 -15.93 -8.84
C ARG A 227 -9.35 -15.68 -9.58
N SER A 228 -9.40 -15.16 -10.80
CA SER A 228 -8.22 -14.89 -11.62
C SER A 228 -7.32 -13.83 -10.97
N ARG A 229 -7.86 -12.66 -10.61
CA ARG A 229 -7.10 -11.56 -10.00
C ARG A 229 -6.52 -11.94 -8.63
N ILE A 230 -7.30 -12.62 -7.78
CA ILE A 230 -6.82 -13.09 -6.48
C ILE A 230 -5.73 -14.17 -6.63
N ALA A 231 -5.87 -15.10 -7.59
CA ALA A 231 -4.84 -16.11 -7.84
C ALA A 231 -3.51 -15.47 -8.29
N ARG A 232 -3.58 -14.45 -9.15
CA ARG A 232 -2.40 -13.70 -9.61
C ARG A 232 -1.71 -12.97 -8.46
N ALA A 233 -2.46 -12.23 -7.65
CA ALA A 233 -1.93 -11.56 -6.45
C ALA A 233 -1.27 -12.55 -5.46
N ARG A 234 -1.92 -13.68 -5.21
CA ARG A 234 -1.42 -14.71 -4.30
C ARG A 234 -0.13 -15.37 -4.80
N THR A 235 0.02 -15.53 -6.12
CA THR A 235 1.18 -16.19 -6.74
C THR A 235 2.35 -15.23 -6.97
N SER A 236 2.08 -13.96 -7.27
CA SER A 236 3.11 -12.96 -7.53
C SER A 236 4.00 -12.68 -6.31
N ASN A 237 3.39 -12.54 -5.13
CA ASN A 237 4.10 -12.28 -3.88
C ASN A 237 3.31 -12.85 -2.70
N PRO A 238 3.52 -14.13 -2.35
CA PRO A 238 2.77 -14.80 -1.29
C PRO A 238 2.90 -14.14 0.10
N SER A 239 4.06 -13.55 0.41
CA SER A 239 4.30 -12.82 1.67
C SER A 239 3.52 -11.51 1.70
N GLY A 240 3.63 -10.69 0.65
CA GLY A 240 2.88 -9.45 0.54
C GLY A 240 1.36 -9.71 0.54
N TRP A 241 0.90 -10.73 -0.18
CA TRP A 241 -0.51 -11.13 -0.16
C TRP A 241 -1.02 -11.48 1.24
N ARG A 242 -0.25 -12.25 2.03
CA ARG A 242 -0.59 -12.54 3.44
C ARG A 242 -0.61 -11.28 4.28
N ALA A 243 0.31 -10.35 4.04
CA ALA A 243 0.35 -9.07 4.75
C ALA A 243 -0.87 -8.19 4.43
N ILE A 244 -1.30 -8.11 3.16
CA ILE A 244 -2.54 -7.42 2.77
C ILE A 244 -3.73 -8.01 3.52
N GLY A 245 -3.86 -9.34 3.53
CA GLY A 245 -4.97 -10.02 4.21
C GLY A 245 -4.98 -9.75 5.72
N LYS A 246 -3.82 -9.82 6.38
CA LYS A 246 -3.69 -9.53 7.81
C LYS A 246 -4.01 -8.06 8.13
N ALA A 247 -3.43 -7.12 7.38
CA ALA A 247 -3.69 -5.70 7.54
C ALA A 247 -5.17 -5.36 7.34
N SER A 248 -5.79 -5.88 6.26
CA SER A 248 -7.20 -5.63 5.95
C SER A 248 -8.13 -6.15 7.06
N ALA A 249 -7.83 -7.32 7.63
CA ALA A 249 -8.60 -7.85 8.75
C ALA A 249 -8.50 -6.93 9.98
N ARG A 250 -7.30 -6.45 10.30
CA ARG A 250 -7.06 -5.53 11.43
C ARG A 250 -7.75 -4.19 11.26
N THR A 251 -7.67 -3.57 10.08
CA THR A 251 -8.31 -2.27 9.83
C THR A 251 -9.84 -2.36 9.79
N SER A 252 -10.38 -3.54 9.45
CA SER A 252 -11.84 -3.78 9.37
C SER A 252 -12.44 -4.40 10.64
N GLY A 253 -11.64 -4.64 11.69
CA GLY A 253 -12.10 -5.32 12.91
C GLY A 253 -12.52 -6.78 12.70
N LEU A 254 -12.05 -7.42 11.63
CA LEU A 254 -12.34 -8.81 11.30
C LEU A 254 -11.32 -9.75 11.96
N PRO A 255 -11.67 -11.02 12.21
CA PRO A 255 -10.70 -12.01 12.68
C PRO A 255 -9.51 -12.09 11.73
N GLU A 256 -8.29 -12.06 12.28
CA GLU A 256 -7.09 -12.22 11.45
C GLU A 256 -7.13 -13.56 10.70
N PRO A 257 -6.70 -13.61 9.42
CA PRO A 257 -6.61 -14.85 8.70
C PRO A 257 -5.65 -15.78 9.44
N VAL A 258 -6.15 -16.92 9.91
CA VAL A 258 -5.30 -17.93 10.56
C VAL A 258 -4.27 -18.37 9.53
N ALA A 259 -3.00 -18.03 9.77
CA ALA A 259 -1.90 -18.53 8.96
C ALA A 259 -1.88 -20.05 9.11
N ARG A 260 -2.46 -20.77 8.14
CA ARG A 260 -2.22 -22.21 8.04
C ARG A 260 -0.71 -22.35 7.90
N PRO A 261 -0.03 -23.13 8.77
CA PRO A 261 1.38 -23.38 8.60
C PRO A 261 1.59 -23.78 7.14
N ALA A 262 2.56 -23.15 6.48
CA ALA A 262 2.96 -23.59 5.15
C ALA A 262 3.14 -25.10 5.25
N PRO A 263 2.62 -25.91 4.29
CA PRO A 263 2.88 -27.34 4.34
C PRO A 263 4.38 -27.47 4.48
N GLU A 264 4.83 -28.06 5.60
CA GLU A 264 6.23 -28.37 5.80
C GLU A 264 6.64 -29.04 4.49
N ARG A 265 7.61 -28.43 3.79
CA ARG A 265 8.27 -29.15 2.71
C ARG A 265 8.76 -30.39 3.41
N ARG A 266 8.06 -31.52 3.22
CA ARG A 266 8.53 -32.81 3.70
C ARG A 266 9.92 -32.89 3.11
N HIS A 267 10.94 -32.70 3.93
CA HIS A 267 12.30 -33.00 3.52
C HIS A 267 12.18 -34.40 2.94
N ALA A 268 12.51 -34.55 1.65
CA ALA A 268 12.46 -35.85 0.99
C ALA A 268 13.08 -36.84 1.97
N HIS A 269 12.35 -37.90 2.35
CA HIS A 269 12.80 -38.83 3.37
C HIS A 269 14.22 -39.27 3.00
N VAL A 270 15.22 -38.72 3.69
CA VAL A 270 16.63 -39.04 3.44
C VAL A 270 16.78 -40.48 3.86
N GLY A 271 17.05 -41.36 2.89
CA GLY A 271 17.27 -42.77 3.16
C GLY A 271 18.45 -42.92 4.12
N ARG A 272 18.41 -43.90 5.03
CA ARG A 272 19.48 -44.15 6.01
C ARG A 272 20.89 -44.23 5.39
N ASN A 273 20.99 -44.61 4.11
CA ASN A 273 22.26 -44.73 3.40
C ASN A 273 22.62 -43.52 2.51
N ASP A 274 21.75 -42.53 2.36
CA ASP A 274 21.98 -41.35 1.53
C ASP A 274 22.99 -40.38 2.16
N PRO A 275 23.65 -39.49 1.38
CA PRO A 275 24.53 -38.46 1.92
C PRO A 275 23.80 -37.58 2.95
N CYS A 276 24.46 -37.33 4.08
CA CYS A 276 23.86 -36.58 5.16
C CYS A 276 23.72 -35.09 4.79
N PRO A 277 22.53 -34.48 4.92
CA PRO A 277 22.28 -33.12 4.47
C PRO A 277 23.02 -32.04 5.28
N CYS A 278 23.68 -32.39 6.40
CA CYS A 278 24.53 -31.47 7.17
C CYS A 278 25.89 -31.18 6.50
N GLY A 279 26.18 -31.77 5.33
CA GLY A 279 27.41 -31.50 4.58
C GLY A 279 28.64 -32.26 5.08
N SER A 280 28.49 -33.23 5.99
CA SER A 280 29.62 -33.98 6.56
C SER A 280 30.27 -35.01 5.62
N GLY A 281 29.67 -35.26 4.45
CA GLY A 281 30.10 -36.29 3.50
C GLY A 281 29.82 -37.74 3.94
N ARG A 282 29.26 -37.96 5.13
CA ARG A 282 28.90 -39.29 5.66
C ARG A 282 27.47 -39.69 5.28
N LYS A 283 27.17 -41.00 5.29
CA LYS A 283 25.79 -41.51 5.14
C LYS A 283 24.93 -41.07 6.34
N TYR A 284 23.65 -40.79 6.12
CA TYR A 284 22.73 -40.25 7.13
C TYR A 284 22.73 -41.06 8.44
N LYS A 285 22.66 -42.40 8.36
CA LYS A 285 22.70 -43.30 9.54
C LYS A 285 23.97 -43.25 10.39
N HIS A 286 25.04 -42.66 9.86
CA HIS A 286 26.33 -42.51 10.55
C HIS A 286 26.63 -41.06 10.92
N CYS A 287 25.64 -40.17 10.82
CA CYS A 287 25.79 -38.76 11.15
C CYS A 287 24.57 -38.23 11.90
N CYS A 288 23.55 -37.72 11.19
CA CYS A 288 22.36 -37.12 11.82
C CYS A 288 21.22 -38.13 12.06
N GLY A 289 21.34 -39.36 11.57
CA GLY A 289 20.34 -40.42 11.69
C GLY A 289 20.63 -41.45 12.78
N THR A 290 21.31 -41.04 13.86
CA THR A 290 21.39 -41.82 15.12
C THR A 290 20.02 -41.97 15.75
#